data_AF-A0A7K0WST6-F1
#
_entry.id   AF-A0A7K0WST6-F1
#
_cell.length_a   1.000
_cell.length_b   1.000
_cell.length_c   1.000
_cell.angle_alpha   90.00
_cell.angle_beta   90.00
_cell.angle_gamma   90.00
#
_symmetry.space_group_name_H-M   'P 1'
#
loop_
_entity.id
_entity.type
_entity.pdbx_description
1 polymer ?
#
loop_
_entity_poly.entity_id
_entity_poly.type
_entity_poly.pdbx_seq_one_letter_code
_entity_poly.pdbx_strand_id
1 'polypeptide(L)'
;MNISALTRNRVLLPGLVAVLAGLAVACPGPTPTPTTTTTSTTTASTTTTTIDPNCAAYTPSNVALSSSTATAGGGINVSGTGEAGKLVVITLRSVSTFAIVNPGTTATVQPDETWSTPLTLPGSLAAGDWDVIATAQGCTAEATASLTIVP
;
A
#
# COMPACT_ATOMS: atom_id res chain seq x y z
N MET A 1 8.28 42.11 -39.60
CA MET A 1 9.63 41.49 -39.51
C MET A 1 9.38 40.02 -39.15
N ASN A 2 9.35 39.10 -40.12
CA ASN A 2 10.46 38.39 -40.79
C ASN A 2 11.05 37.22 -39.93
N ILE A 3 11.00 35.99 -40.49
CA ILE A 3 11.85 34.76 -40.29
C ILE A 3 12.00 34.18 -38.86
N SER A 4 12.17 32.88 -38.57
CA SER A 4 12.02 31.54 -39.18
C SER A 4 12.66 30.55 -38.19
N ALA A 5 12.32 29.25 -38.30
CA ALA A 5 13.17 28.08 -37.99
C ALA A 5 13.42 27.72 -36.50
N LEU A 6 12.91 26.58 -36.01
CA LEU A 6 13.49 25.21 -36.03
C LEU A 6 14.48 24.94 -34.88
N THR A 7 14.27 23.84 -34.14
CA THR A 7 15.21 22.69 -33.98
C THR A 7 15.18 22.06 -32.58
N ARG A 8 15.14 20.71 -32.59
CA ARG A 8 15.39 19.74 -31.51
C ARG A 8 16.66 20.04 -30.69
N ASN A 9 16.79 19.34 -29.55
CA ASN A 9 17.89 18.41 -29.20
C ASN A 9 18.25 18.56 -27.69
N ARG A 10 17.82 17.66 -26.80
CA ARG A 10 18.47 16.39 -26.39
C ARG A 10 19.94 16.53 -25.90
N VAL A 11 20.12 16.03 -24.66
CA VAL A 11 21.34 15.44 -24.06
C VAL A 11 22.36 16.44 -23.49
N LEU A 12 22.77 16.23 -22.22
CA LEU A 12 24.14 15.84 -21.86
C LEU A 12 24.31 15.55 -20.36
N LEU A 13 24.73 14.31 -20.09
CA LEU A 13 25.29 13.81 -18.84
C LEU A 13 26.59 14.57 -18.49
N PRO A 14 26.95 14.71 -17.21
CA PRO A 14 28.33 14.73 -16.76
C PRO A 14 28.71 13.31 -16.29
N GLY A 15 29.90 12.76 -16.48
CA GLY A 15 31.17 13.24 -16.97
C GLY A 15 32.16 12.13 -16.66
N LEU A 16 32.82 11.64 -17.70
CA LEU A 16 33.81 10.56 -17.70
C LEU A 16 35.18 11.14 -17.31
N VAL A 17 35.90 10.51 -16.37
CA VAL A 17 37.32 10.81 -16.11
C VAL A 17 38.15 9.56 -16.43
N ALA A 18 39.13 9.76 -17.32
CA ALA A 18 40.07 8.79 -17.84
C ALA A 18 41.37 8.78 -17.01
N VAL A 19 42.08 7.63 -16.94
CA VAL A 19 43.55 7.58 -16.82
C VAL A 19 44.10 6.37 -17.58
N LEU A 20 45.19 6.62 -18.31
CA LEU A 20 45.89 5.78 -19.27
C LEU A 20 46.84 4.72 -18.67
N ALA A 21 46.95 3.61 -19.42
CA ALA A 21 48.14 2.85 -19.86
C ALA A 21 49.25 2.38 -18.88
N GLY A 22 49.55 1.08 -18.97
CA GLY A 22 50.84 0.47 -18.64
C GLY A 22 50.92 -0.97 -19.17
N LEU A 23 51.81 -1.23 -20.14
CA LEU A 23 52.15 -2.56 -20.68
C LEU A 23 53.26 -3.21 -19.83
N ALA A 24 53.10 -4.48 -19.44
CA ALA A 24 54.20 -5.37 -19.06
C ALA A 24 53.82 -6.85 -19.28
N VAL A 25 54.82 -7.65 -19.62
CA VAL A 25 54.77 -8.98 -20.26
C VAL A 25 55.05 -10.12 -19.26
N ALA A 26 54.39 -11.27 -19.49
CA ALA A 26 54.68 -12.67 -19.10
C ALA A 26 54.57 -13.15 -17.63
N CYS A 27 53.66 -14.11 -17.37
CA CYS A 27 53.93 -15.55 -17.05
C CYS A 27 52.58 -16.26 -16.73
N PRO A 28 52.32 -17.52 -17.16
CA PRO A 28 51.01 -18.16 -17.01
C PRO A 28 50.88 -18.87 -15.64
N GLY A 29 49.81 -18.57 -14.90
CA GLY A 29 49.44 -19.21 -13.63
C GLY A 29 47.92 -19.26 -13.47
N PRO A 30 47.38 -20.26 -12.75
CA PRO A 30 45.95 -20.59 -12.78
C PRO A 30 45.10 -19.45 -12.25
N THR A 31 44.18 -18.97 -13.09
CA THR A 31 43.27 -17.86 -12.78
C THR A 31 42.37 -18.18 -11.58
N PRO A 32 42.46 -17.45 -10.46
CA PRO A 32 41.40 -17.44 -9.46
C PRO A 32 40.22 -16.65 -10.03
N THR A 33 39.07 -17.29 -10.16
CA THR A 33 37.80 -16.65 -10.52
C THR A 33 37.47 -15.55 -9.51
N PRO A 34 37.22 -14.30 -9.92
CA PRO A 34 36.75 -13.27 -9.00
C PRO A 34 35.28 -13.54 -8.66
N THR A 35 35.01 -13.99 -7.44
CA THR A 35 33.65 -14.04 -6.90
C THR A 35 33.20 -12.61 -6.59
N THR A 36 32.36 -12.03 -7.45
CA THR A 36 31.66 -10.77 -7.16
C THR A 36 30.54 -11.05 -6.17
N THR A 37 30.80 -10.86 -4.87
CA THR A 37 29.76 -10.80 -3.85
C THR A 37 29.02 -9.47 -3.99
N THR A 38 27.82 -9.50 -4.56
CA THR A 38 26.92 -8.34 -4.61
C THR A 38 26.20 -8.22 -3.27
N THR A 39 26.68 -7.33 -2.39
CA THR A 39 25.95 -6.96 -1.18
C THR A 39 24.72 -6.15 -1.58
N SER A 40 23.53 -6.76 -1.54
CA SER A 40 22.27 -6.05 -1.68
C SER A 40 21.87 -5.47 -0.34
N THR A 41 22.04 -4.16 -0.16
CA THR A 41 21.52 -3.44 1.01
C THR A 41 20.03 -3.20 0.82
N THR A 42 19.18 -4.06 1.38
CA THR A 42 17.74 -3.82 1.45
C THR A 42 17.50 -2.82 2.59
N THR A 43 17.24 -1.55 2.26
CA THR A 43 16.77 -0.56 3.23
C THR A 43 15.34 -0.93 3.64
N ALA A 44 15.19 -1.66 4.74
CA ALA A 44 13.90 -1.82 5.39
C ALA A 44 13.47 -0.46 5.96
N SER A 45 12.44 0.14 5.38
CA SER A 45 11.78 1.30 5.99
C SER A 45 10.86 0.78 7.10
N THR A 46 11.29 0.91 8.35
CA THR A 46 10.41 0.73 9.51
C THR A 46 9.48 1.94 9.60
N THR A 47 8.23 1.78 9.18
CA THR A 47 7.17 2.74 9.51
C THR A 47 6.78 2.52 10.96
N THR A 48 7.28 3.35 11.87
CA THR A 48 6.81 3.38 13.25
C THR A 48 5.42 4.02 13.26
N THR A 49 4.36 3.21 13.41
CA THR A 49 3.01 3.75 13.59
C THR A 49 2.87 4.22 15.04
N THR A 50 3.00 5.52 15.28
CA THR A 50 2.69 6.12 16.57
C THR A 50 1.19 6.00 16.82
N ILE A 51 0.79 5.36 17.91
CA ILE A 51 -0.60 5.35 18.36
C ILE A 51 -0.87 6.73 18.97
N ASP A 52 -1.80 7.49 18.38
CA ASP A 52 -2.15 8.82 18.87
C ASP A 52 -3.31 8.71 19.89
N PRO A 53 -3.16 9.23 21.11
CA PRO A 53 -4.18 9.12 22.16
C PRO A 53 -5.44 9.96 21.89
N ASN A 54 -5.43 10.90 20.94
CA ASN A 54 -6.58 11.75 20.59
C ASN A 54 -7.39 11.19 19.42
N CYS A 55 -7.49 9.86 19.34
CA CYS A 55 -8.02 9.18 18.18
C CYS A 55 -9.51 9.41 17.91
N ALA A 56 -10.26 9.88 18.92
CA ALA A 56 -11.66 10.26 18.79
C ALA A 56 -11.91 11.34 17.72
N ALA A 57 -10.96 12.25 17.47
CA ALA A 57 -11.12 13.32 16.49
C ALA A 57 -11.08 12.83 15.03
N TYR A 58 -10.42 11.70 14.76
CA TYR A 58 -10.23 11.16 13.41
C TYR A 58 -10.71 9.71 13.25
N THR A 59 -11.51 9.23 14.21
CA THR A 59 -12.15 7.91 14.11
C THR A 59 -13.12 7.93 12.92
N PRO A 60 -13.05 6.95 12.01
CA PRO A 60 -14.01 6.85 10.92
C PRO A 60 -15.44 6.78 11.47
N SER A 61 -16.41 7.32 10.74
CA SER A 61 -17.81 7.33 11.15
C SER A 61 -18.72 6.99 9.97
N ASN A 62 -19.99 6.68 10.23
CA ASN A 62 -21.01 6.42 9.21
C ASN A 62 -20.59 5.33 8.21
N VAL A 63 -19.97 4.25 8.69
CA VAL A 63 -19.52 3.15 7.83
C VAL A 63 -20.74 2.49 7.20
N ALA A 64 -20.77 2.47 5.88
CA ALA A 64 -21.84 1.90 5.08
C ALA A 64 -21.26 0.92 4.05
N LEU A 65 -22.04 -0.10 3.74
CA LEU A 65 -21.74 -1.08 2.72
C LEU A 65 -22.68 -0.89 1.54
N SER A 66 -22.18 -1.07 0.32
CA SER A 66 -23.04 -1.08 -0.88
C SER A 66 -24.10 -2.18 -0.84
N SER A 67 -23.81 -3.27 -0.13
CA SER A 67 -24.75 -4.34 0.19
C SER A 67 -24.45 -4.90 1.58
N SER A 68 -25.51 -5.22 2.33
CA SER A 68 -25.39 -5.92 3.63
C SER A 68 -25.21 -7.43 3.47
N THR A 69 -25.26 -7.94 2.24
CA THR A 69 -25.07 -9.36 1.90
C THR A 69 -24.07 -9.49 0.76
N ALA A 70 -23.20 -10.51 0.82
CA ALA A 70 -22.24 -10.81 -0.23
C ALA A 70 -21.84 -12.29 -0.24
N THR A 71 -21.22 -12.76 -1.31
CA THR A 71 -20.61 -14.09 -1.39
C THR A 71 -19.11 -14.03 -1.11
N ALA A 72 -18.53 -15.12 -0.61
CA ALA A 72 -17.08 -15.24 -0.49
C ALA A 72 -16.42 -15.10 -1.88
N GLY A 73 -15.32 -14.35 -1.99
CA GLY A 73 -14.70 -14.00 -3.28
C GLY A 73 -15.39 -12.86 -4.03
N GLY A 74 -16.57 -12.41 -3.57
CA GLY A 74 -17.31 -11.30 -4.12
C GLY A 74 -16.70 -9.93 -3.79
N GLY A 75 -17.22 -8.89 -4.44
CA GLY A 75 -16.83 -7.50 -4.19
C GLY A 75 -17.97 -6.68 -3.62
N ILE A 76 -17.69 -5.86 -2.62
CA ILE A 76 -18.59 -4.82 -2.10
C ILE A 76 -17.84 -3.49 -2.03
N ASN A 77 -18.56 -2.37 -1.99
CA ASN A 77 -17.96 -1.09 -1.64
C ASN A 77 -18.19 -0.80 -0.15
N VAL A 78 -17.15 -0.31 0.50
CA VAL A 78 -17.22 0.20 1.88
C VAL A 78 -16.96 1.70 1.82
N SER A 79 -17.81 2.46 2.47
CA SER A 79 -17.70 3.92 2.53
C SER A 79 -17.93 4.44 3.92
N GLY A 80 -17.49 5.66 4.19
CA GLY A 80 -17.78 6.37 5.43
C GLY A 80 -17.23 7.78 5.40
N THR A 81 -17.21 8.40 6.58
CA THR A 81 -16.60 9.71 6.83
C THR A 81 -15.36 9.58 7.71
N GLY A 82 -14.49 10.58 7.72
CA GLY A 82 -13.29 10.63 8.57
C GLY A 82 -12.53 11.94 8.42
N GLU A 83 -11.36 12.06 9.07
CA GLU A 83 -10.50 13.24 8.92
C GLU A 83 -9.73 13.19 7.59
N ALA A 84 -9.78 14.29 6.82
CA ALA A 84 -9.14 14.40 5.52
C ALA A 84 -7.64 14.05 5.56
N GLY A 85 -7.18 13.29 4.57
CA GLY A 85 -5.79 12.86 4.44
C GLY A 85 -5.37 11.70 5.36
N LYS A 86 -6.24 11.23 6.26
CA LYS A 86 -5.99 10.00 7.03
C LYS A 86 -6.20 8.75 6.17
N LEU A 87 -5.49 7.69 6.54
CA LEU A 87 -5.66 6.37 5.95
C LEU A 87 -6.59 5.53 6.83
N VAL A 88 -7.64 4.99 6.26
CA VAL A 88 -8.56 4.03 6.88
C VAL A 88 -8.16 2.63 6.45
N VAL A 89 -8.09 1.72 7.41
CA VAL A 89 -7.81 0.29 7.24
C VAL A 89 -9.12 -0.47 7.46
N ILE A 90 -9.43 -1.38 6.55
CA ILE A 90 -10.62 -2.22 6.65
C ILE A 90 -10.22 -3.62 7.10
N THR A 91 -10.90 -4.12 8.12
CA THR A 91 -10.71 -5.47 8.68
C THR A 91 -12.06 -6.17 8.77
N LEU A 92 -12.07 -7.49 8.64
CA LEU A 92 -13.27 -8.31 8.82
C LEU A 92 -13.16 -9.10 10.12
N ARG A 93 -14.25 -9.17 10.88
CA ARG A 93 -14.34 -9.99 12.10
C ARG A 93 -15.56 -10.90 12.02
N SER A 94 -15.36 -12.20 12.18
CA SER A 94 -16.49 -13.14 12.29
C SER A 94 -17.25 -12.88 13.58
N VAL A 95 -18.58 -12.74 13.50
CA VAL A 95 -19.42 -12.55 14.71
C VAL A 95 -19.49 -13.83 15.55
N SER A 96 -19.46 -15.00 14.90
CA SER A 96 -19.59 -16.30 15.58
C SER A 96 -18.29 -16.79 16.21
N THR A 97 -17.15 -16.57 15.54
CA THR A 97 -15.84 -17.11 15.97
C THR A 97 -14.88 -16.03 16.45
N PHE A 98 -15.20 -14.74 16.28
CA PHE A 98 -14.30 -13.61 16.51
C PHE A 98 -12.99 -13.66 15.71
N ALA A 99 -12.91 -14.53 14.68
CA ALA A 99 -11.77 -14.61 13.80
C ALA A 99 -11.60 -13.30 13.02
N ILE A 100 -10.38 -12.77 13.03
CA ILE A 100 -10.01 -11.55 12.31
C ILE A 100 -9.39 -11.91 10.98
N VAL A 101 -9.88 -11.30 9.90
CA VAL A 101 -9.37 -11.44 8.55
C VAL A 101 -9.02 -10.05 8.01
N ASN A 102 -7.78 -9.86 7.61
CA ASN A 102 -7.34 -8.61 6.98
C ASN A 102 -7.32 -8.78 5.46
N PRO A 103 -8.23 -8.14 4.71
CA PRO A 103 -8.26 -8.20 3.25
C PRO A 103 -7.13 -7.40 2.57
N GLY A 104 -6.35 -6.61 3.34
CA GLY A 104 -5.32 -5.72 2.80
C GLY A 104 -5.91 -4.46 2.14
N THR A 105 -7.15 -4.11 2.46
CA THR A 105 -7.86 -2.97 1.87
C THR A 105 -7.70 -1.72 2.74
N THR A 106 -7.30 -0.63 2.09
CA THR A 106 -7.20 0.69 2.72
C THR A 106 -7.90 1.75 1.87
N ALA A 107 -8.29 2.85 2.49
CA ALA A 107 -8.88 4.02 1.82
C ALA A 107 -8.26 5.30 2.36
N THR A 108 -7.96 6.27 1.49
CA THR A 108 -7.57 7.61 1.94
C THR A 108 -8.80 8.50 2.00
N VAL A 109 -9.00 9.19 3.12
CA VAL A 109 -10.08 10.16 3.28
C VAL A 109 -9.81 11.38 2.41
N GLN A 110 -10.79 11.73 1.59
CA GLN A 110 -10.73 12.85 0.66
C GLN A 110 -10.89 14.19 1.39
N PRO A 111 -10.57 15.33 0.73
CA PRO A 111 -10.73 16.66 1.33
C PRO A 111 -12.16 17.02 1.73
N ASP A 112 -13.17 16.33 1.20
CA ASP A 112 -14.58 16.48 1.57
C ASP A 112 -14.98 15.62 2.79
N GLU A 113 -13.99 15.06 3.50
CA GLU A 113 -14.15 14.23 4.70
C GLU A 113 -14.84 12.88 4.44
N THR A 114 -14.94 12.47 3.17
CA THR A 114 -15.51 11.18 2.79
C THR A 114 -14.46 10.20 2.28
N TRP A 115 -14.77 8.91 2.36
CA TRP A 115 -13.98 7.86 1.74
C TRP A 115 -14.88 6.75 1.21
N SER A 116 -14.42 6.09 0.15
CA SER A 116 -15.05 4.91 -0.43
C SER A 116 -13.97 4.04 -1.06
N THR A 117 -14.03 2.74 -0.83
CA THR A 117 -13.06 1.79 -1.37
C THR A 117 -13.75 0.47 -1.76
N PRO A 118 -13.38 -0.12 -2.91
CA PRO A 118 -13.80 -1.46 -3.23
C PRO A 118 -13.10 -2.46 -2.29
N LEU A 119 -13.89 -3.35 -1.70
CA LEU A 119 -13.46 -4.44 -0.85
C LEU A 119 -13.74 -5.76 -1.56
N THR A 120 -12.68 -6.50 -1.88
CA THR A 120 -12.79 -7.89 -2.34
C THR A 120 -12.75 -8.81 -1.13
N LEU A 121 -13.80 -9.59 -0.95
CA LEU A 121 -13.92 -10.54 0.15
C LEU A 121 -13.06 -11.78 -0.15
N PRO A 122 -12.25 -12.29 0.79
CA PRO A 122 -11.51 -13.52 0.59
C PRO A 122 -12.43 -14.70 0.23
N GLY A 123 -12.02 -15.52 -0.73
CA GLY A 123 -12.79 -16.71 -1.15
C GLY A 123 -12.89 -17.81 -0.09
N SER A 124 -12.07 -17.73 0.96
CA SER A 124 -12.07 -18.67 2.09
C SER A 124 -12.96 -18.25 3.26
N LEU A 125 -13.69 -17.13 3.14
CA LEU A 125 -14.63 -16.72 4.20
C LEU A 125 -15.74 -17.75 4.35
N ALA A 126 -16.03 -18.12 5.61
CA ALA A 126 -17.18 -18.93 5.94
C ALA A 126 -18.47 -18.11 5.81
N ALA A 127 -19.55 -18.78 5.41
CA ALA A 127 -20.89 -18.20 5.46
C ALA A 127 -21.31 -17.85 6.91
N GLY A 128 -22.14 -16.83 7.06
CA GLY A 128 -22.62 -16.31 8.33
C GLY A 128 -22.41 -14.81 8.49
N ASP A 129 -22.52 -14.32 9.73
CA ASP A 129 -22.42 -12.89 10.03
C ASP A 129 -20.98 -12.45 10.34
N TRP A 130 -20.63 -11.29 9.79
CA TRP A 130 -19.32 -10.66 9.86
C TRP A 130 -19.49 -9.16 10.16
N ASP A 131 -18.59 -8.62 10.97
CA ASP A 131 -18.39 -7.18 11.12
C ASP A 131 -17.33 -6.71 10.12
N VAL A 132 -17.67 -5.67 9.35
CA VAL A 132 -16.71 -4.86 8.62
C VAL A 132 -16.26 -3.73 9.53
N ILE A 133 -15.00 -3.77 9.94
CA ILE A 133 -14.39 -2.82 10.86
C ILE A 133 -13.56 -1.84 10.06
N ALA A 134 -13.82 -0.54 10.24
CA ALA A 134 -13.01 0.54 9.71
C ALA A 134 -12.25 1.23 10.86
N THR A 135 -10.94 1.33 10.72
CA THR A 135 -10.05 1.93 11.72
C THR A 135 -9.10 2.90 11.03
N ALA A 136 -8.93 4.11 11.54
CA ALA A 136 -7.89 5.00 11.02
C ALA A 136 -6.49 4.49 11.42
N GLN A 137 -5.49 4.64 10.57
CA GLN A 137 -4.12 4.22 10.88
C GLN A 137 -3.61 4.96 12.12
N GLY A 138 -3.09 4.23 13.11
CA GLY A 138 -2.66 4.80 14.40
C GLY A 138 -3.81 5.11 15.37
N CYS A 139 -5.03 4.69 15.06
CA CYS A 139 -6.21 4.72 15.92
C CYS A 139 -6.52 3.32 16.48
N THR A 140 -7.06 3.24 17.69
CA THR A 140 -7.65 2.01 18.24
C THR A 140 -9.17 2.04 18.25
N ALA A 141 -9.79 3.19 18.03
CA ALA A 141 -11.24 3.30 17.91
C ALA A 141 -11.72 2.77 16.56
N GLU A 142 -12.81 2.02 16.59
CA GLU A 142 -13.36 1.26 15.49
C GLU A 142 -14.75 1.76 15.14
N ALA A 143 -15.06 1.84 13.84
CA ALA A 143 -16.43 1.92 13.36
C ALA A 143 -16.78 0.62 12.64
N THR A 144 -18.01 0.14 12.84
CA THR A 144 -18.42 -1.19 12.38
C THR A 144 -19.68 -1.13 11.54
N ALA A 145 -19.75 -2.03 10.55
CA ALA A 145 -20.96 -2.29 9.76
C ALA A 145 -21.16 -3.80 9.63
N SER A 146 -22.41 -4.26 9.72
CA SER A 146 -22.76 -5.68 9.64
C SER A 146 -22.85 -6.16 8.19
N LEU A 147 -22.24 -7.31 7.92
CA LEU A 147 -22.25 -8.01 6.63
C LEU A 147 -22.61 -9.48 6.84
N THR A 148 -23.53 -10.01 6.04
CA THR A 148 -23.82 -11.44 6.01
C THR A 148 -23.22 -12.08 4.76
N ILE A 149 -22.35 -13.06 4.94
CA ILE A 149 -21.80 -13.88 3.87
C ILE A 149 -22.75 -15.04 3.59
N VAL A 150 -23.25 -15.09 2.35
CA VAL A 150 -24.11 -16.17 1.86
C VAL A 150 -23.30 -17.18 1.05
N PRO A 151 -23.69 -18.46 1.05
CA PRO A 151 -23.04 -19.50 0.26
C PRO A 151 -23.19 -19.30 -1.25
#